data_AF-A0A5C9ES40-F1
#
_entry.id   AF-A0A5C9ES40-F1
#
_cell.length_a   1.000
_cell.length_b   1.000
_cell.length_c   1.000
_cell.angle_alpha   90.00
_cell.angle_beta   90.00
_cell.angle_gamma   90.00
#
_symmetry.space_group_name_H-M   'P 1'
#
loop_
_entity.id
_entity.type
_entity.pdbx_description
1 polymer ?
#
loop_
_entity_poly.entity_id
_entity_poly.type
_entity_poly.pdbx_seq_one_letter_code
_entity_poly.pdbx_strand_id
1 'polypeptide(L)' 'MKKHKKNRMFFGSSTVGERGQITIPKEARELFNINEGDKILVFGDINKGLGLIKASELNGFAAKLFQAFEPNGSDKKK' A
#
# COMPACT_ATOMS: atom_id res chain seq x y z
N MET A 1 0.39 -30.49 8.39
CA MET A 1 -0.42 -29.27 8.22
C MET A 1 0.31 -28.33 7.27
N LYS A 2 -0.26 -28.02 6.09
CA LYS A 2 0.41 -27.22 5.04
C LYS A 2 0.38 -25.74 5.42
N LYS A 3 1.56 -25.12 5.51
CA LYS A 3 1.83 -23.71 5.84
C LYS A 3 1.15 -22.79 4.80
N HIS A 4 0.11 -22.06 5.16
CA HIS A 4 -0.59 -21.15 4.23
C HIS A 4 0.33 -20.00 3.79
N LYS A 5 0.65 -19.93 2.48
CA LYS A 5 1.13 -18.70 1.83
C LYS A 5 -0.03 -17.70 1.80
N LYS A 6 -0.20 -16.86 2.84
CA LYS A 6 -1.40 -16.00 3.02
C LYS A 6 -1.18 -14.49 2.84
N ASN A 7 0.00 -14.03 2.42
CA ASN A 7 0.35 -12.60 2.51
C ASN A 7 0.46 -11.84 1.18
N ARG A 8 0.16 -12.45 0.03
CA ARG A 8 0.16 -11.73 -1.25
C ARG A 8 -1.02 -12.21 -2.09
N MET A 9 -1.93 -11.29 -2.37
CA MET A 9 -3.15 -11.54 -3.14
C MET A 9 -3.21 -10.52 -4.28
N PHE A 10 -3.46 -10.99 -5.49
CA PHE A 10 -3.72 -10.14 -6.64
C PHE A 10 -5.24 -9.95 -6.74
N PHE A 11 -5.69 -8.69 -6.73
CA PHE A 11 -7.11 -8.34 -6.77
C PHE A 11 -7.56 -7.87 -8.17
N GLY A 12 -6.69 -7.93 -9.17
CA GLY A 12 -6.95 -7.40 -10.51
C GLY A 12 -6.08 -6.19 -10.86
N SER A 13 -6.31 -5.65 -12.05
CA SER A 13 -5.69 -4.43 -12.57
C SER A 13 -6.73 -3.32 -12.70
N SER A 14 -6.32 -2.08 -12.45
CA SER A 14 -7.13 -0.88 -12.68
C SER A 14 -6.40 0.06 -13.61
N THR A 15 -7.11 0.65 -14.56
CA THR A 15 -6.59 1.71 -15.42
C THR A 15 -6.68 3.06 -14.70
N VAL A 16 -5.68 3.90 -14.92
CA VAL A 16 -5.68 5.28 -14.42
C VAL A 16 -6.69 6.09 -15.23
N GLY A 17 -7.64 6.73 -14.54
CA GLY A 17 -8.61 7.62 -15.17
C GLY A 17 -8.01 8.97 -15.55
N GLU A 18 -8.80 9.80 -16.25
CA GLU A 18 -8.36 11.09 -16.81
C GLU A 18 -7.80 12.08 -15.77
N ARG A 19 -8.17 11.96 -14.50
CA ARG A 19 -7.71 12.82 -13.41
C ARG A 19 -6.65 12.14 -12.53
N GLY A 20 -6.03 11.07 -13.01
CA GLY A 20 -5.04 10.32 -12.24
C GLY A 20 -5.63 9.41 -11.16
N GLN A 21 -6.96 9.22 -11.13
CA GLN A 21 -7.61 8.36 -10.14
C GLN A 21 -7.51 6.88 -10.53
N ILE A 22 -7.41 6.00 -9.54
CA ILE A 22 -7.50 4.55 -9.71
C ILE A 22 -8.68 4.00 -8.92
N THR A 23 -9.33 2.98 -9.46
CA THR A 23 -10.38 2.24 -8.72
C THR A 23 -9.72 1.16 -7.89
N ILE A 24 -10.06 1.06 -6.60
CA ILE A 24 -9.68 -0.08 -5.76
C ILE A 24 -10.66 -1.23 -6.06
N PRO A 25 -10.18 -2.40 -6.54
CA PRO A 25 -11.04 -3.54 -6.86
C PRO A 25 -11.97 -3.90 -5.69
N LYS A 26 -13.19 -4.35 -6.02
CA LYS A 26 -14.24 -4.63 -5.02
C LYS A 26 -13.76 -5.62 -3.96
N GLU A 27 -13.10 -6.68 -4.40
CA GLU A 27 -12.58 -7.76 -3.56
C GLU A 27 -11.50 -7.23 -2.58
N ALA A 28 -10.69 -6.27 -3.01
CA ALA A 28 -9.72 -5.61 -2.13
C ALA A 28 -10.44 -4.72 -1.10
N ARG A 29 -11.47 -3.98 -1.52
CA ARG A 29 -12.25 -3.14 -0.59
C ARG A 29 -12.93 -3.98 0.49
N GLU A 30 -13.52 -5.10 0.12
CA GLU A 30 -14.16 -6.02 1.07
C GLU A 30 -13.15 -6.67 2.02
N LEU A 31 -12.02 -7.17 1.50
CA LEU A 31 -11.02 -7.84 2.34
C LEU A 31 -10.33 -6.87 3.32
N PHE A 32 -10.01 -5.67 2.87
CA PHE A 32 -9.31 -4.66 3.68
C PHE A 32 -10.26 -3.67 4.37
N ASN A 33 -11.57 -3.91 4.30
CA ASN A 33 -12.60 -3.06 4.91
C ASN A 33 -12.43 -1.56 4.57
N ILE A 34 -12.25 -1.28 3.27
CA ILE A 34 -12.13 0.07 2.72
C ILE A 34 -13.52 0.52 2.25
N ASN A 35 -14.05 1.53 2.91
CA ASN A 35 -15.40 2.05 2.75
C ASN A 35 -15.36 3.51 2.31
N GLU A 36 -16.53 4.02 1.89
CA GLU A 36 -16.69 5.44 1.58
C GLU A 36 -16.35 6.32 2.79
N GLY A 37 -15.66 7.44 2.54
CA GLY A 37 -15.18 8.34 3.60
C GLY A 37 -13.88 7.91 4.27
N ASP A 38 -13.40 6.69 4.04
CA ASP A 38 -12.08 6.28 4.54
C ASP A 38 -10.96 7.11 3.91
N LYS A 39 -10.05 7.58 4.77
CA LYS A 39 -8.82 8.23 4.31
C LYS A 39 -7.78 7.17 3.99
N ILE A 40 -7.25 7.21 2.78
CA ILE A 40 -6.14 6.37 2.33
C ILE A 40 -4.88 7.22 2.25
N LEU A 41 -3.82 6.74 2.89
CA LEU A 41 -2.47 7.26 2.80
C LEU A 41 -1.77 6.59 1.62
N VAL A 42 -1.11 7.40 0.79
CA VAL A 42 -0.38 6.95 -0.40
C VAL A 42 1.11 7.20 -0.15
N PHE A 43 1.91 6.15 -0.26
CA PHE A 43 3.36 6.18 -0.12
C PHE A 43 4.01 5.79 -1.44
N GLY A 44 5.22 6.28 -1.70
CA GLY A 44 5.96 5.96 -2.91
C GLY A 44 7.45 5.76 -2.65
N ASP A 45 8.01 4.74 -3.28
CA ASP A 45 9.45 4.52 -3.42
C ASP A 45 9.69 4.30 -4.92
N ILE A 46 10.57 5.08 -5.54
CA ILE A 46 10.81 5.07 -6.99
C ILE A 46 11.16 3.66 -7.49
N ASN A 47 11.84 2.85 -6.68
CA ASN A 47 12.27 1.51 -7.06
C ASN A 47 11.24 0.42 -6.72
N LYS A 48 10.28 0.70 -5.83
CA LYS A 48 9.30 -0.29 -5.33
C LYS A 48 7.86 -0.01 -5.76
N GLY A 49 7.58 1.20 -6.24
CA GLY A 49 6.25 1.66 -6.64
C GLY A 49 5.46 2.31 -5.50
N LEU A 50 4.13 2.29 -5.62
CA LEU A 50 3.20 2.92 -4.68
C LEU A 50 2.65 1.90 -3.67
N GLY A 51 2.53 2.34 -2.41
CA GLY A 51 1.85 1.62 -1.33
C GLY A 51 0.65 2.39 -0.81
N LEU A 52 -0.43 1.68 -0.47
CA LEU A 52 -1.67 2.25 0.05
C LEU A 52 -1.96 1.72 1.46
N ILE A 53 -2.30 2.59 2.40
CA ILE A 53 -2.66 2.23 3.78
C ILE A 53 -3.86 3.03 4.24
N LYS A 54 -4.82 2.38 4.91
CA LYS A 54 -5.93 3.07 5.56
C LYS A 54 -5.42 3.88 6.75
N ALA A 55 -5.77 5.16 6.84
CA ALA A 55 -5.24 6.05 7.87
C ALA A 55 -5.53 5.57 9.31
N SER A 56 -6.66 4.88 9.53
CA SER A 56 -7.01 4.30 10.83
C SER A 56 -6.05 3.21 11.31
N GLU A 57 -5.36 2.54 10.38
CA GLU A 57 -4.43 1.44 10.66
C GLU A 57 -3.00 1.91 10.91
N LEU A 58 -2.72 3.21 10.70
CA LEU A 58 -1.37 3.74 10.75
C LEU A 58 -0.69 3.50 12.11
N ASN A 59 -1.42 3.68 13.21
CA ASN A 59 -0.83 3.54 14.56
C ASN A 59 -0.26 2.15 14.83
N GLY A 60 -0.90 1.08 14.31
CA GLY A 60 -0.41 -0.29 14.47
C GLY A 60 0.70 -0.69 13.49
N PHE A 61 0.89 0.10 12.42
CA PHE A 61 1.79 -0.23 11.32
C PHE A 61 2.95 0.75 11.13
N ALA A 62 2.93 1.89 11.83
CA ALA A 62 3.88 2.99 11.66
C ALA A 62 5.33 2.51 11.72
N ALA A 63 5.72 1.77 12.77
CA ALA A 63 7.09 1.30 12.93
C ALA A 63 7.56 0.40 11.76
N LYS A 64 6.70 -0.51 11.28
CA LYS A 64 7.00 -1.38 10.13
C LYS A 64 7.04 -0.59 8.82
N LEU A 65 6.16 0.40 8.70
CA LEU A 65 6.13 1.28 7.54
C LEU A 65 7.41 2.09 7.43
N PHE A 66 7.83 2.71 8.54
CA PHE A 66 9.07 3.47 8.58
C PHE A 66 10.27 2.60 8.21
N GLN A 67 10.40 1.37 8.72
CA GLN A 67 11.47 0.46 8.27
C GLN A 67 11.39 0.09 6.78
N ALA A 68 10.18 -0.10 6.23
CA ALA A 68 10.03 -0.45 4.81
C ALA A 68 10.41 0.69 3.85
N PHE A 69 10.26 1.92 4.35
CA PHE A 69 10.59 3.17 3.66
C PHE A 69 11.83 3.88 4.24
N GLU A 70 12.58 3.22 5.13
CA GLU A 70 13.83 3.79 5.62
C GLU A 70 14.77 3.87 4.42
N PRO A 71 15.26 5.08 4.09
CA PRO A 71 16.22 5.23 3.03
C PRO A 71 17.48 4.49 3.49
N ASN A 72 17.82 3.38 2.82
CA ASN A 72 19.18 2.88 2.87
C ASN A 72 20.07 4.04 2.44
N GLY A 73 20.81 4.60 3.40
CA GLY A 73 21.67 5.73 3.17
C GLY A 73 22.68 5.41 2.08
N SER A 74 22.47 5.96 0.88
CA SER A 74 23.50 6.12 -0.12
C SER A 74 23.22 7.37 -0.95
N ASP A 75 23.36 8.51 -0.30
CA ASP A 75 23.90 9.69 -0.98
C ASP A 75 25.15 10.14 -0.20
N LYS A 76 26.18 9.27 -0.19
CA LYS A 76 27.56 9.76 -0.08
C LYS A 76 27.88 10.42 -1.42
N LYS A 77 27.46 11.68 -1.60
CA LYS A 77 28.06 12.52 -2.64
C LYS A 77 29.51 12.78 -2.24
N LYS A 78 30.41 12.20 -3.04
CA LYS A 78 31.78 12.69 -3.22
C LYS A 78 31.77 14.13 -3.72
#